data_AF-A0A8C4ZFE9-F1
#
_entry.id   AF-A0A8C4ZFE9-F1
#
_cell.length_a   1.000
_cell.length_b   1.000
_cell.length_c   1.000
_cell.angle_alpha   90.00
_cell.angle_beta   90.00
_cell.angle_gamma   90.00
#
_symmetry.space_group_name_H-M   'P 1'
#
loop_
_entity.id
_entity.type
_entity.pdbx_description
1 polymer ?
#
loop_
_entity_poly.entity_id
_entity_poly.type
_entity_poly.pdbx_seq_one_letter_code
_entity_poly.pdbx_strand_id
1 'polypeptide(L)'
;MADYREAPLATRPKTLDPNEYFNLSPDYRRAEAERAALRAGLKRQYQLQLNNPHRKELIEDPALNRWVYARANPYNHFKATKKTSLLGALFGVAPLFILYYVFKTDRRGTDQGWDLGTQI
;
A
#
# COMPACT_ATOMS: atom_id res chain seq x y z
N MET A 1 -22.76 -1.56 -26.92
CA MET A 1 -21.48 -1.88 -26.24
C MET A 1 -21.52 -1.25 -24.86
N ALA A 2 -21.08 -1.95 -23.82
CA ALA A 2 -21.08 -1.40 -22.46
C ALA A 2 -19.81 -0.55 -22.25
N ASP A 3 -19.96 0.67 -21.73
CA ASP A 3 -18.83 1.53 -21.39
C ASP A 3 -18.05 0.97 -20.19
N TYR A 4 -16.71 0.99 -20.27
CA TYR A 4 -15.85 0.48 -19.20
C TYR A 4 -15.90 1.39 -17.98
N ARG A 5 -16.29 0.83 -16.84
CA ARG A 5 -16.27 1.49 -15.52
C ARG A 5 -15.01 1.10 -14.77
N GLU A 6 -14.20 2.10 -14.44
CA GLU A 6 -13.04 1.93 -13.59
C GLU A 6 -13.44 1.60 -12.15
N ALA A 7 -12.64 0.76 -11.49
CA ALA A 7 -12.77 0.44 -10.07
C ALA A 7 -11.39 0.53 -9.39
N PRO A 8 -11.32 0.68 -8.05
CA PRO A 8 -10.05 0.82 -7.34
C PRO A 8 -9.03 -0.31 -7.61
N LEU A 9 -9.52 -1.52 -7.91
CA LEU A 9 -8.70 -2.69 -8.25
C LEU A 9 -8.74 -3.07 -9.73
N ALA A 10 -9.51 -2.34 -10.56
CA ALA A 10 -9.63 -2.55 -12.00
C ALA A 10 -9.46 -1.21 -12.72
N THR A 11 -8.21 -0.85 -12.99
CA THR A 11 -7.86 0.38 -13.71
C THR A 11 -8.26 0.29 -15.18
N ARG A 12 -8.50 1.44 -15.82
CA ARG A 12 -8.80 1.49 -17.24
C ARG A 12 -7.58 1.04 -18.06
N PRO A 13 -7.76 0.16 -19.08
CA PRO A 13 -6.71 -0.15 -20.03
C PRO A 13 -6.25 1.11 -20.76
N LYS A 14 -4.94 1.21 -21.00
CA LYS A 14 -4.31 2.32 -21.73
C LYS A 14 -4.98 2.65 -23.06
N THR A 15 -5.26 1.62 -23.86
CA THR A 15 -5.91 1.75 -25.17
C THR A 15 -7.31 2.38 -25.13
N LEU A 16 -7.98 2.35 -23.97
CA LEU A 16 -9.30 2.92 -23.78
C LEU A 16 -9.25 4.31 -23.12
N ASP A 17 -8.08 4.75 -22.64
CA ASP A 17 -7.92 6.08 -22.04
C ASP A 17 -7.95 7.16 -23.14
N PRO A 18 -8.96 8.05 -23.16
CA PRO A 18 -9.04 9.11 -24.17
C PRO A 18 -7.83 10.06 -24.12
N ASN A 19 -7.18 10.18 -22.96
CA ASN A 19 -6.00 11.05 -22.80
C ASN A 19 -4.79 10.55 -23.58
N GLU A 20 -4.73 9.28 -23.95
CA GLU A 20 -3.60 8.70 -24.70
C GLU A 20 -3.55 9.23 -26.13
N TYR A 21 -4.70 9.55 -26.72
CA TYR A 21 -4.80 9.94 -28.14
C TYR A 21 -5.27 11.38 -28.36
N PHE A 22 -6.24 11.87 -27.58
CA PHE A 22 -6.97 13.10 -27.94
C PHE A 22 -6.45 14.36 -27.22
N ASN A 23 -5.83 14.25 -26.04
CA ASN A 23 -5.48 15.39 -25.18
C ASN A 23 -3.96 15.68 -25.12
N LEU A 24 -3.25 15.56 -26.24
CA LEU A 24 -1.80 15.77 -26.34
C LEU A 24 -1.42 17.25 -26.50
N SER A 25 -1.51 18.01 -25.40
CA SER A 25 -1.01 19.40 -25.38
C SER A 25 0.52 19.46 -25.53
N PRO A 26 1.10 20.59 -25.97
CA PRO A 26 2.56 20.76 -26.02
C PRO A 26 3.22 20.55 -24.66
N ASP A 27 2.57 21.00 -23.58
CA ASP A 27 3.08 20.83 -22.22
C ASP A 27 3.06 19.37 -21.76
N TYR A 28 2.04 18.60 -22.15
CA TYR A 28 2.00 17.17 -21.90
C TYR A 28 3.19 16.46 -22.55
N ARG A 29 3.48 16.77 -23.82
CA ARG A 29 4.62 16.19 -24.54
C ARG A 29 5.97 16.55 -23.90
N ARG A 30 6.10 17.79 -23.40
CA ARG A 30 7.30 18.22 -22.64
C ARG A 30 7.47 17.39 -21.37
N ALA A 31 6.41 17.25 -20.58
CA ALA A 31 6.44 16.45 -19.36
C ALA A 31 6.74 14.96 -19.63
N GLU A 32 6.22 14.40 -20.73
CA GLU A 32 6.53 13.04 -21.15
C GLU A 32 8.00 12.89 -21.56
N ALA A 33 8.53 13.83 -22.34
CA ALA A 33 9.93 13.86 -22.74
C ALA A 33 10.87 13.99 -21.52
N GLU A 34 10.52 14.83 -20.55
CA GLU A 34 11.26 14.95 -19.28
C GLU A 34 11.27 13.65 -18.48
N ARG A 35 10.11 12.99 -18.35
CA ARG A 35 10.01 11.66 -17.70
C ARG A 35 10.84 10.61 -18.43
N ALA A 36 10.81 10.60 -19.76
CA ALA A 36 11.59 9.68 -20.58
C ALA A 36 13.09 9.93 -20.44
N ALA A 37 13.52 11.20 -20.42
CA ALA A 37 14.91 11.60 -20.20
C ALA A 37 15.42 11.17 -18.82
N LEU A 38 14.62 11.40 -17.77
CA LEU A 38 14.92 10.94 -16.41
C LEU A 38 15.07 9.42 -16.36
N ARG A 39 14.12 8.69 -16.96
CA ARG A 39 14.16 7.21 -17.03
C ARG A 39 15.40 6.71 -17.78
N ALA A 40 15.75 7.34 -18.90
CA ALA A 40 16.93 7.00 -19.68
C ALA A 40 18.23 7.25 -18.89
N GLY A 41 18.30 8.37 -18.16
CA GLY A 41 19.42 8.69 -17.27
C GLY A 41 19.62 7.65 -16.17
N LEU A 42 18.56 7.31 -15.44
CA LEU A 42 18.59 6.28 -14.40
C LEU A 42 18.98 4.89 -14.95
N LYS A 43 18.42 4.52 -16.11
CA LYS A 43 18.76 3.25 -16.78
C LYS A 43 20.24 3.21 -17.17
N ARG A 44 20.77 4.29 -17.74
CA ARG A 44 22.19 4.40 -18.10
C ARG A 44 23.08 4.24 -16.88
N GLN A 45 22.77 4.94 -15.79
CA GLN A 45 23.54 4.84 -14.54
C GLN A 45 23.59 3.40 -14.03
N TYR A 46 22.43 2.72 -13.98
CA TYR A 46 22.35 1.33 -13.56
C TYR A 46 23.15 0.40 -14.47
N GLN A 47 23.05 0.56 -15.78
CA GLN A 47 23.79 -0.26 -16.75
C GLN A 47 25.31 -0.08 -16.64
N LEU A 48 25.79 1.14 -16.39
CA LEU A 48 27.22 1.40 -16.19
C LEU A 48 27.77 0.69 -14.94
N GLN A 49 27.00 0.65 -13.86
CA GLN A 49 27.38 -0.06 -12.64
C GLN A 49 27.31 -1.57 -12.84
N LEU A 50 26.28 -2.07 -13.53
CA LEU A 50 26.08 -3.49 -13.80
C LEU A 50 27.16 -4.07 -14.70
N ASN A 51 27.56 -3.34 -15.74
CA ASN A 51 28.52 -3.79 -16.73
C ASN A 51 29.99 -3.56 -16.30
N ASN A 52 30.26 -3.08 -15.08
CA ASN A 52 31.62 -2.91 -14.58
C ASN A 52 32.26 -4.28 -14.26
N PRO A 53 33.34 -4.69 -14.96
CA PRO A 53 33.97 -6.00 -14.75
C PRO A 53 34.64 -6.14 -13.38
N HIS A 54 34.93 -5.03 -12.70
CA HIS A 54 35.55 -5.04 -11.36
C HIS A 54 34.52 -5.03 -10.23
N ARG A 55 33.22 -5.10 -10.54
CA ARG A 55 32.16 -5.11 -9.54
C ARG A 55 32.21 -6.40 -8.71
N LYS A 56 32.31 -6.25 -7.38
CA LYS A 56 32.25 -7.36 -6.41
C LYS A 56 30.99 -7.36 -5.54
N GLU A 57 30.32 -6.22 -5.40
CA GLU A 57 29.24 -6.00 -4.43
C GLU A 57 27.86 -5.82 -5.09
N LEU A 58 26.79 -5.91 -4.30
CA LEU A 58 25.42 -5.64 -4.76
C LEU A 58 25.26 -4.16 -5.16
N ILE A 59 24.52 -3.89 -6.24
CA ILE A 59 24.18 -2.51 -6.61
C ILE A 59 23.11 -2.02 -5.65
N GLU A 60 23.41 -0.98 -4.89
CA GLU A 60 22.43 -0.33 -4.03
C GLU A 60 21.45 0.51 -4.86
N ASP A 61 20.15 0.29 -4.68
CA ASP A 61 19.12 1.16 -5.25
C ASP A 61 18.70 2.20 -4.21
N PRO A 62 19.03 3.49 -4.42
CA PRO A 62 18.62 4.55 -3.50
C PRO A 62 17.09 4.70 -3.42
N ALA A 63 16.34 4.33 -4.46
CA ALA A 63 14.88 4.36 -4.42
C ALA A 63 14.33 3.30 -3.46
N LEU A 64 14.89 2.09 -3.50
CA LEU A 64 14.54 1.02 -2.55
C LEU A 64 14.88 1.42 -1.12
N ASN A 65 16.09 1.95 -0.87
CA ASN A 65 16.50 2.40 0.45
C ASN A 65 15.57 3.48 1.00
N ARG A 66 15.21 4.48 0.19
CA ARG A 66 14.25 5.52 0.56
C ARG A 66 12.86 4.96 0.84
N TRP A 67 12.41 3.98 0.05
CA TRP A 67 11.11 3.34 0.26
C TRP A 67 11.06 2.50 1.55
N VAL A 68 12.11 1.72 1.82
CA VAL A 68 12.24 0.99 3.09
C VAL A 68 12.28 1.98 4.25
N TYR A 69 13.09 3.04 4.15
CA TYR A 69 13.17 4.08 5.17
C TYR A 69 11.81 4.74 5.43
N ALA A 70 11.05 5.09 4.37
CA ALA A 70 9.74 5.71 4.51
C ALA A 70 8.74 4.81 5.25
N ARG A 71 8.79 3.49 5.03
CA ARG A 71 7.94 2.52 5.73
C ARG A 71 8.39 2.24 7.16
N ALA A 72 9.70 2.29 7.41
CA ALA A 72 10.27 2.08 8.74
C ALA A 72 10.13 3.29 9.67
N ASN A 73 9.96 4.51 9.12
CA ASN A 73 9.90 5.76 9.90
C ASN A 73 8.53 6.47 9.83
N PRO A 74 7.41 5.80 10.17
CA PRO A 74 6.09 6.43 10.11
C PRO A 74 5.89 7.48 11.22
N TYR A 75 6.55 7.34 12.37
CA TYR A 75 6.30 8.17 13.55
C TYR A 75 6.73 9.63 13.37
N ASN A 76 7.80 9.89 12.61
CA ASN A 76 8.31 11.24 12.36
C ASN A 76 7.28 12.17 11.70
N HIS A 77 6.33 11.60 10.95
CA HIS A 77 5.29 12.36 10.23
C HIS A 77 3.90 12.12 10.83
N PHE A 78 3.80 11.37 11.93
CA PHE A 78 2.54 11.08 12.59
C PHE A 78 2.04 12.32 13.35
N LYS A 79 0.75 12.62 13.21
CA LYS A 79 0.08 13.70 13.94
C LYS A 79 -1.20 13.16 14.58
N ALA A 80 -1.29 13.29 15.90
CA ALA A 80 -2.50 12.96 16.64
C ALA A 80 -3.63 13.92 16.25
N THR A 81 -4.56 13.41 15.44
CA THR A 81 -5.70 14.13 14.86
C THR A 81 -6.97 13.35 15.15
N LYS A 82 -8.14 14.01 15.11
CA LYS A 82 -9.43 13.33 15.38
C LYS A 82 -9.62 12.05 14.53
N LYS A 83 -9.25 12.09 13.24
CA LYS A 83 -9.31 10.94 12.33
C LYS A 83 -8.38 9.80 12.77
N THR A 84 -7.12 10.11 13.09
CA THR A 84 -6.13 9.09 13.47
C THR A 84 -6.45 8.48 14.84
N SER A 85 -6.89 9.30 15.80
CA SER A 85 -7.34 8.81 17.10
C SER A 85 -8.59 7.92 16.98
N LEU A 86 -9.57 8.31 16.16
CA LEU A 86 -10.76 7.49 15.92
C LEU A 86 -10.43 6.14 15.27
N LEU A 87 -9.59 6.15 14.22
CA LEU A 87 -9.14 4.91 13.57
C LEU A 87 -8.32 4.05 14.54
N GLY A 88 -7.44 4.67 15.34
CA GLY A 88 -6.66 3.96 16.35
C GLY A 88 -7.54 3.29 17.42
N ALA A 89 -8.58 3.98 17.91
CA ALA A 89 -9.52 3.38 18.86
C ALA A 89 -10.36 2.27 18.20
N LEU A 90 -10.86 2.50 16.99
CA LEU A 90 -11.68 1.53 16.28
C LEU A 90 -10.91 0.25 15.96
N PHE A 91 -9.67 0.34 15.49
CA PHE A 91 -8.89 -0.83 15.09
C PHE A 91 -7.98 -1.39 16.18
N GLY A 92 -7.62 -0.59 17.18
CA GLY A 92 -6.79 -1.04 18.31
C GLY A 92 -7.60 -1.52 19.51
N VAL A 93 -8.67 -0.79 19.86
CA VAL A 93 -9.42 -1.03 21.11
C VAL A 93 -10.66 -1.88 20.86
N ALA A 94 -11.44 -1.59 19.80
CA ALA A 94 -12.70 -2.31 19.57
C ALA A 94 -12.55 -3.83 19.43
N PRO A 95 -11.53 -4.38 18.73
CA PRO A 95 -11.36 -5.84 18.63
C PRO A 95 -11.15 -6.51 19.99
N LEU A 96 -10.49 -5.84 20.94
CA LEU A 96 -10.28 -6.37 22.29
C LEU A 96 -11.61 -6.51 23.04
N PHE A 97 -12.49 -5.50 22.94
CA PHE A 97 -13.82 -5.55 23.55
C PHE A 97 -14.72 -6.61 22.89
N ILE A 98 -14.66 -6.72 21.56
CA ILE A 98 -15.40 -7.74 20.81
C ILE A 98 -14.95 -9.14 21.25
N LEU A 99 -13.65 -9.41 21.26
CA LEU A 99 -13.10 -10.69 21.69
C LEU A 99 -13.43 -10.99 23.15
N TYR A 100 -13.29 -10.01 24.04
CA TYR A 100 -13.68 -10.14 25.45
C TYR A 100 -15.15 -10.57 25.59
N TYR A 101 -16.05 -9.90 24.87
CA TYR A 101 -17.47 -10.21 24.94
C TYR A 101 -17.76 -11.62 24.43
N VAL A 102 -17.22 -11.99 23.27
CA VAL A 102 -17.38 -13.32 22.67
C VAL A 102 -16.88 -14.41 23.62
N PHE A 103 -15.65 -14.29 24.13
CA PHE A 103 -15.09 -15.28 25.06
C PHE A 103 -15.84 -15.33 26.39
N LYS A 104 -16.33 -14.19 26.88
CA LYS A 104 -17.12 -14.15 28.11
C LYS A 104 -18.48 -14.84 27.93
N THR A 105 -19.16 -14.64 26.80
CA THR A 105 -20.43 -15.29 26.53
C THR A 105 -20.27 -16.80 26.34
N ASP A 106 -19.23 -17.23 25.64
CA ASP A 106 -18.91 -18.63 25.41
C ASP A 106 -18.57 -19.37 26.72
N ARG A 107 -17.71 -18.75 27.55
CA ARG A 107 -17.37 -19.28 28.87
C ARG A 107 -18.60 -19.42 29.76
N ARG A 108 -19.48 -18.41 29.79
CA ARG A 108 -20.70 -18.47 30.61
C ARG A 108 -21.63 -19.60 30.17
N GLY A 109 -21.78 -19.83 28.86
CA GLY A 109 -22.57 -20.94 28.34
C GLY A 109 -21.98 -22.30 28.72
N THR A 110 -20.65 -22.42 28.62
CA THR A 110 -19.90 -23.60 29.04
C THR A 110 -20.10 -23.88 30.53
N ASP A 111 -19.81 -22.91 31.40
CA ASP A 111 -19.93 -23.03 32.86
C ASP A 111 -21.37 -23.45 33.28
N GLN A 112 -22.40 -22.87 32.64
CA GLN A 112 -23.80 -23.25 32.86
C GLN A 112 -24.12 -24.69 32.44
N GLY A 113 -23.53 -25.18 31.35
CA GLY A 113 -23.67 -26.58 30.92
C GLY A 113 -23.10 -27.56 31.94
N TRP A 114 -21.92 -27.25 32.50
CA TRP A 114 -21.31 -28.03 33.58
C TRP A 114 -22.17 -28.05 34.84
N ASP A 115 -22.69 -26.89 35.27
CA ASP A 115 -23.53 -26.77 36.46
C ASP A 115 -24.86 -27.55 36.33
N LEU A 116 -25.42 -27.63 35.13
CA LEU A 116 -26.66 -28.37 34.83
C LEU A 116 -26.43 -29.87 34.57
N GLY A 117 -25.19 -30.35 34.66
CA GLY A 117 -24.82 -31.74 34.38
C GLY A 117 -25.08 -32.15 32.92
N THR A 118 -25.25 -31.19 32.02
CA THR A 118 -25.51 -31.45 30.61
C THR A 118 -24.17 -31.50 29.90
N GLN A 119 -23.69 -32.72 29.59
CA GLN A 119 -22.49 -32.85 28.76
C GLN A 119 -22.86 -32.44 27.33
N ILE A 120 -22.32 -31.31 26.88
CA ILE A 120 -22.28 -30.90 25.48
C ILE A 120 -20.89 -31.27 24.94
#